data_AF-K2R846-F1
#
_entry.id   AF-K2R846-F1
#
_cell.length_a   1.000
_cell.length_b   1.000
_cell.length_c   1.000
_cell.angle_alpha   90.00
_cell.angle_beta   90.00
_cell.angle_gamma   90.00
#
_symmetry.space_group_name_H-M   'P 1'
#
loop_
_entity.id
_entity.type
_entity.pdbx_description
1 polymer ?
#
loop_
_entity_poly.entity_id
_entity_poly.type
_entity_poly.pdbx_seq_one_letter_code
_entity_poly.pdbx_strand_id
1 'polypeptide(L)'
;MGLAAIALESNPVFPTYPNRMDPADVSAGLVLPEAAVAMLGSGGAAGTLLLIFMAVTSAMSAELIAVSSIFTYDLYQTYFNPQATGKQLIYMSHSMVVGFAIAMASFSTGLYYAGISMGYLYLLMGVIISSAVLPASLTLMWSKQNWAAATFSPPLGLVCSLVAWLVTAKKQYGTLTVETTGANNPMLAGNVVALLSPLIFIPVLTLVFKPQNYDWLSMKAIRKADDHDLAASAHVDLELVPGATNASAEEEAAEQAKLKRASRIARGLTAFMTISFLVLWPMPMYGTGYVFSKPFFTGWVVVGILWLFCSSACVGIYPLWEGRSTMRRTAVAIWRDLRGDKSGVARAVHGKPAVVVEGVRGSGDVTPTSGGEKGQKQ
;
A
#
# COMPACT_ATOMS: atom_id res chain seq x y z
N MET A 1 -19.66 7.69 -3.08
CA MET A 1 -20.58 6.89 -3.92
C MET A 1 -21.65 6.20 -3.09
N GLY A 2 -21.34 5.36 -2.09
CA GLY A 2 -22.38 4.73 -1.26
C GLY A 2 -23.37 5.70 -0.60
N LEU A 3 -22.88 6.80 -0.02
CA LEU A 3 -23.75 7.88 0.50
C LEU A 3 -24.59 8.56 -0.58
N ALA A 4 -24.04 8.70 -1.79
CA ALA A 4 -24.76 9.29 -2.92
C ALA A 4 -25.87 8.35 -3.42
N ALA A 5 -25.62 7.03 -3.45
CA ALA A 5 -26.63 6.02 -3.77
C ALA A 5 -27.81 6.11 -2.81
N ILE A 6 -27.55 6.10 -1.50
CA ILE A 6 -28.59 6.20 -0.46
C ILE A 6 -29.37 7.52 -0.57
N ALA A 7 -28.67 8.64 -0.84
CA ALA A 7 -29.32 9.94 -0.99
C ALA A 7 -30.20 10.05 -2.25
N LEU A 8 -29.89 9.28 -3.28
CA LEU A 8 -30.58 9.31 -4.57
C LEU A 8 -31.60 8.18 -4.73
N GLU A 9 -31.60 7.11 -3.92
CA GLU A 9 -32.48 5.94 -4.13
C GLU A 9 -33.98 6.29 -4.17
N SER A 10 -34.38 7.35 -3.46
CA SER A 10 -35.77 7.84 -3.42
C SER A 10 -36.08 8.87 -4.51
N ASN A 11 -35.16 9.12 -5.43
CA ASN A 11 -35.30 10.08 -6.52
C ASN A 11 -35.66 9.36 -7.83
N PRO A 12 -36.59 9.89 -8.66
CA PRO A 12 -36.93 9.32 -9.97
C PRO A 12 -35.76 9.12 -10.94
N VAL A 13 -34.64 9.82 -10.74
CA VAL A 13 -33.43 9.68 -11.55
C VAL A 13 -32.65 8.39 -11.22
N PHE A 14 -32.93 7.75 -10.08
CA PHE A 14 -32.23 6.54 -9.67
C PHE A 14 -32.75 5.31 -10.45
N PRO A 15 -31.86 4.41 -10.94
CA PRO A 15 -32.30 3.38 -11.90
C PRO A 15 -33.32 2.37 -11.36
N THR A 16 -33.32 2.10 -10.05
CA THR A 16 -34.27 1.17 -9.43
C THR A 16 -35.55 1.83 -8.91
N TYR A 17 -35.68 3.16 -9.02
CA TYR A 17 -36.84 3.90 -8.49
C TYR A 17 -38.17 3.36 -9.04
N PRO A 18 -39.23 3.19 -8.21
CA PRO A 18 -39.34 3.59 -6.79
C PRO A 18 -38.81 2.57 -5.78
N ASN A 19 -38.24 1.46 -6.25
CA ASN A 19 -37.74 0.39 -5.39
C ASN A 19 -36.32 0.70 -4.91
N ARG A 20 -36.02 0.27 -3.68
CA ARG A 20 -34.64 0.26 -3.19
C ARG A 20 -33.81 -0.75 -4.00
N MET A 21 -32.49 -0.57 -4.02
CA MET A 21 -31.59 -1.58 -4.61
C MET A 21 -31.80 -2.94 -3.95
N ASP A 22 -31.80 -3.99 -4.77
CA ASP A 22 -31.84 -5.35 -4.25
C ASP A 22 -30.60 -5.61 -3.37
N PRO A 23 -30.75 -6.21 -2.18
CA PRO A 23 -29.61 -6.60 -1.35
C PRO A 23 -28.54 -7.42 -2.10
N ALA A 24 -28.93 -8.20 -3.11
CA ALA A 24 -28.02 -8.93 -3.97
C ALA A 24 -27.14 -7.99 -4.81
N ASP A 25 -27.71 -6.92 -5.39
CA ASP A 25 -26.99 -5.94 -6.20
C ASP A 25 -26.03 -5.10 -5.35
N VAL A 26 -26.43 -4.79 -4.11
CA VAL A 26 -25.55 -4.14 -3.14
C VAL A 26 -24.35 -5.04 -2.82
N SER A 27 -24.60 -6.33 -2.58
CA SER A 27 -23.57 -7.33 -2.27
C SER A 27 -22.65 -7.63 -3.45
N ALA A 28 -23.16 -7.49 -4.68
CA ALA A 28 -22.40 -7.58 -5.92
C ALA A 28 -21.53 -6.33 -6.19
N GLY A 29 -21.68 -5.26 -5.40
CA GLY A 29 -20.90 -4.03 -5.54
C GLY A 29 -21.43 -3.05 -6.58
N LEU A 30 -22.70 -3.19 -7.00
CA LEU A 30 -23.31 -2.32 -8.02
C LEU A 30 -23.66 -0.92 -7.50
N VAL A 31 -23.48 -0.65 -6.20
CA VAL A 31 -23.76 0.65 -5.58
C VAL A 31 -23.04 1.81 -6.28
N LEU A 32 -21.79 1.59 -6.73
CA LEU A 32 -21.00 2.61 -7.41
C LEU A 32 -21.54 2.94 -8.82
N PRO A 33 -21.74 1.96 -9.72
CA PRO A 33 -22.31 2.23 -11.04
C PRO A 33 -23.73 2.81 -10.97
N GLU A 34 -24.59 2.31 -10.08
CA GLU A 34 -25.96 2.83 -9.92
C GLU A 34 -25.97 4.30 -9.50
N ALA A 35 -25.13 4.68 -8.54
CA ALA A 35 -24.96 6.08 -8.14
C ALA A 35 -24.37 6.94 -9.26
N ALA A 36 -23.44 6.40 -10.05
CA ALA A 36 -22.85 7.14 -11.17
C ALA A 36 -23.87 7.40 -12.28
N VAL A 37 -24.72 6.43 -12.59
CA VAL A 37 -25.83 6.59 -13.54
C VAL A 37 -26.83 7.63 -13.04
N ALA A 38 -27.21 7.58 -11.76
CA ALA A 38 -28.12 8.54 -11.17
C ALA A 38 -27.58 9.99 -11.22
N MET A 39 -26.26 10.18 -11.16
CA MET A 39 -25.65 11.52 -11.18
C MET A 39 -25.29 12.03 -12.57
N LEU A 40 -24.82 11.15 -13.46
CA LEU A 40 -24.17 11.51 -14.73
C LEU A 40 -24.79 10.81 -15.96
N GLY A 41 -25.89 10.09 -15.78
CA GLY A 41 -26.58 9.35 -16.84
C GLY A 41 -25.70 8.24 -17.44
N SER A 42 -25.89 7.95 -18.73
CA SER A 42 -25.13 6.93 -19.46
C SER A 42 -23.62 7.19 -19.51
N GLY A 43 -23.21 8.47 -19.47
CA GLY A 43 -21.79 8.85 -19.34
C GLY A 43 -21.18 8.40 -18.01
N GLY A 44 -21.97 8.40 -16.93
CA GLY A 44 -21.56 7.88 -15.62
C GLY A 44 -21.29 6.38 -15.61
N ALA A 45 -22.11 5.60 -16.34
CA ALA A 45 -21.88 4.17 -16.52
C ALA A 45 -20.57 3.90 -17.26
N ALA A 46 -20.34 4.58 -18.39
CA ALA A 46 -19.11 4.45 -19.17
C ALA A 46 -17.87 4.87 -18.36
N GLY A 47 -17.96 5.98 -17.63
CA GLY A 47 -16.89 6.45 -16.75
C GLY A 47 -16.58 5.45 -15.63
N THR A 48 -17.60 4.85 -15.04
CA THR A 48 -17.44 3.80 -14.02
C THR A 48 -16.75 2.57 -14.57
N LEU A 49 -17.17 2.11 -15.75
CA LEU A 49 -16.56 0.96 -16.42
C LEU A 49 -15.06 1.20 -16.68
N LEU A 50 -14.72 2.37 -17.23
CA LEU A 50 -13.32 2.75 -17.49
C LEU A 50 -12.51 2.86 -16.20
N LEU A 51 -13.07 3.48 -15.15
CA LEU A 51 -12.42 3.62 -13.85
C LEU A 51 -12.10 2.25 -13.25
N ILE A 52 -13.07 1.34 -13.21
CA ILE A 52 -12.89 -0.01 -12.68
C ILE A 52 -11.86 -0.77 -13.52
N PHE A 53 -11.97 -0.73 -14.85
CA PHE A 53 -11.03 -1.40 -15.74
C PHE A 53 -9.58 -0.95 -15.53
N MET A 54 -9.34 0.36 -15.46
CA MET A 54 -8.00 0.91 -15.22
C MET A 54 -7.50 0.57 -13.81
N ALA A 55 -8.35 0.68 -12.78
CA ALA A 55 -7.98 0.37 -11.41
C ALA A 55 -7.58 -1.10 -11.25
N VAL A 56 -8.39 -2.03 -11.76
CA VAL A 56 -8.13 -3.48 -11.69
C VAL A 56 -6.90 -3.85 -12.51
N THR A 57 -6.75 -3.33 -13.72
CA THR A 57 -5.58 -3.62 -14.57
C THR A 57 -4.30 -3.14 -13.89
N SER A 58 -4.31 -1.93 -13.31
CA SER A 58 -3.15 -1.39 -12.60
C SER A 58 -2.79 -2.21 -11.36
N ALA A 59 -3.78 -2.60 -10.55
CA ALA A 59 -3.54 -3.43 -9.36
C ALA A 59 -3.03 -4.82 -9.75
N MET A 60 -3.67 -5.46 -10.74
CA MET A 60 -3.26 -6.77 -11.26
C MET A 60 -1.83 -6.76 -11.79
N SER A 61 -1.42 -5.72 -12.53
CA SER A 61 -0.04 -5.60 -13.00
C SER A 61 0.96 -5.50 -11.84
N ALA A 62 0.65 -4.71 -10.81
CA ALA A 62 1.53 -4.57 -9.64
C ALA A 62 1.66 -5.88 -8.85
N GLU A 63 0.55 -6.60 -8.64
CA GLU A 63 0.54 -7.88 -7.94
C GLU A 63 1.28 -8.98 -8.72
N LEU A 64 1.09 -9.05 -10.04
CA LEU A 64 1.80 -10.01 -10.90
C LEU A 64 3.31 -9.82 -10.83
N ILE A 65 3.77 -8.57 -10.88
CA ILE A 65 5.20 -8.24 -10.76
C ILE A 65 5.71 -8.62 -9.37
N ALA A 66 4.98 -8.28 -8.31
CA ALA A 66 5.38 -8.58 -6.95
C ALA A 66 5.48 -10.09 -6.68
N VAL A 67 4.49 -10.88 -7.10
CA VAL A 67 4.51 -12.34 -6.90
C VAL A 67 5.58 -13.00 -7.76
N SER A 68 5.77 -12.50 -8.98
CA SER A 68 6.81 -12.98 -9.87
C SER A 68 8.22 -12.72 -9.32
N SER A 69 8.48 -11.53 -8.76
CA SER A 69 9.78 -11.22 -8.15
C SER A 69 10.03 -12.04 -6.89
N ILE A 70 9.04 -12.15 -5.99
CA ILE A 70 9.14 -12.99 -4.79
C ILE A 70 9.48 -14.42 -5.18
N PHE A 71 8.76 -15.01 -6.14
CA PHE A 71 9.07 -16.36 -6.56
C PHE A 71 10.46 -16.47 -7.19
N THR A 72 10.85 -15.52 -8.04
CA THR A 72 12.11 -15.60 -8.79
C THR A 72 13.33 -15.47 -7.87
N TYR A 73 13.33 -14.49 -6.97
CA TYR A 73 14.48 -14.17 -6.13
C TYR A 73 14.42 -14.93 -4.79
N ASP A 74 13.27 -14.90 -4.11
CA ASP A 74 13.17 -15.48 -2.76
C ASP A 74 13.00 -17.00 -2.79
N LEU A 75 12.37 -17.56 -3.82
CA LEU A 75 12.22 -19.02 -3.97
C LEU A 75 13.25 -19.60 -4.95
N TYR A 76 13.15 -19.25 -6.23
CA TYR A 76 13.89 -19.89 -7.31
C TYR A 76 15.40 -19.70 -7.17
N GLN A 77 15.89 -18.47 -7.07
CA GLN A 77 17.31 -18.23 -6.87
C GLN A 77 17.79 -18.75 -5.51
N THR A 78 17.08 -18.45 -4.43
CA THR A 78 17.56 -18.82 -3.09
C THR A 78 17.60 -20.34 -2.84
N TYR A 79 16.60 -21.11 -3.29
CA TYR A 79 16.45 -22.52 -2.92
C TYR A 79 16.59 -23.51 -4.08
N PHE A 80 16.22 -23.13 -5.31
CA PHE A 80 16.22 -24.07 -6.44
C PHE A 80 17.50 -23.99 -7.27
N ASN A 81 17.96 -22.78 -7.59
CA ASN A 81 19.19 -22.55 -8.34
C ASN A 81 19.92 -21.27 -7.88
N PRO A 82 20.78 -21.36 -6.85
CA PRO A 82 21.58 -20.24 -6.33
C PRO A 82 22.54 -19.60 -7.33
N GLN A 83 22.86 -20.30 -8.43
CA GLN A 83 23.76 -19.82 -9.48
C GLN A 83 22.98 -19.50 -10.78
N ALA A 84 21.69 -19.18 -10.65
CA ALA A 84 20.86 -18.82 -11.79
C ALA A 84 21.39 -17.58 -12.52
N THR A 85 21.52 -17.69 -13.84
CA THR A 85 21.92 -16.56 -14.69
C THR A 85 20.77 -15.57 -14.88
N GLY A 86 21.06 -14.30 -15.17
CA GLY A 86 20.02 -13.27 -15.40
C GLY A 86 18.98 -13.66 -16.45
N LYS A 87 19.37 -14.38 -17.52
CA LYS A 87 18.43 -14.90 -18.52
C LYS A 87 17.44 -15.91 -17.94
N GLN A 88 17.90 -16.77 -17.03
CA GLN A 88 17.04 -17.76 -16.36
C GLN A 88 16.10 -17.10 -15.35
N LEU A 89 16.57 -16.06 -14.65
CA LEU A 89 15.74 -15.28 -13.73
C LEU A 89 14.61 -14.56 -14.47
N ILE A 90 14.92 -13.89 -15.59
CA ILE A 90 13.90 -13.23 -16.42
C ILE A 90 12.91 -14.25 -16.98
N TYR A 91 13.38 -15.40 -17.48
CA TYR A 91 12.50 -16.45 -17.99
C TYR A 91 11.55 -16.97 -16.90
N MET A 92 12.09 -17.29 -15.72
CA MET A 92 11.30 -17.75 -14.59
C MET A 92 10.27 -16.71 -14.15
N SER A 93 10.66 -15.44 -14.09
CA SER A 93 9.76 -14.33 -13.77
C SER A 93 8.58 -14.28 -14.74
N HIS A 94 8.81 -14.33 -16.05
CA HIS A 94 7.73 -14.33 -17.05
C HIS A 94 6.85 -15.57 -16.94
N SER A 95 7.44 -16.76 -16.73
CA SER A 95 6.67 -17.99 -16.51
C SER A 95 5.75 -17.87 -15.28
N MET A 96 6.24 -17.28 -14.19
CA MET A 96 5.44 -17.05 -12.98
C MET A 96 4.34 -16.02 -13.17
N VAL A 97 4.56 -14.96 -13.96
CA VAL A 97 3.49 -14.01 -14.30
C VAL A 97 2.34 -14.74 -14.99
N VAL A 98 2.63 -15.57 -16.00
CA VAL A 98 1.59 -16.32 -16.72
C VAL A 98 0.89 -17.33 -15.80
N GLY A 99 1.66 -18.10 -15.04
CA GLY A 99 1.11 -19.11 -14.12
C GLY A 99 0.23 -18.48 -13.04
N PHE A 100 0.67 -17.39 -12.42
CA PHE A 100 -0.09 -16.70 -11.39
C PHE A 100 -1.33 -16.00 -11.96
N ALA A 101 -1.27 -15.42 -13.16
CA ALA A 101 -2.44 -14.86 -13.83
C ALA A 101 -3.54 -15.90 -14.04
N ILE A 102 -3.18 -17.11 -14.49
CA ILE A 102 -4.14 -18.22 -14.66
C ILE A 102 -4.69 -18.66 -13.30
N ALA A 103 -3.84 -18.79 -12.28
CA ALA A 103 -4.26 -19.18 -10.93
C ALA A 103 -5.23 -18.16 -10.32
N MET A 104 -4.93 -16.86 -10.42
CA MET A 104 -5.81 -15.79 -9.95
C MET A 104 -7.15 -15.77 -10.70
N ALA A 105 -7.13 -15.88 -12.03
CA ALA A 105 -8.36 -15.93 -12.82
C ALA A 105 -9.24 -17.13 -12.46
N SER A 106 -8.61 -18.29 -12.25
CA SER A 106 -9.28 -19.53 -11.83
C SER A 106 -9.87 -19.40 -10.43
N PHE A 107 -9.11 -18.87 -9.47
CA PHE A 107 -9.54 -18.68 -8.09
C PHE A 107 -10.68 -17.66 -7.98
N SER A 108 -10.57 -16.52 -8.68
CA SER A 108 -11.61 -15.50 -8.75
C SER A 108 -12.92 -16.05 -9.33
N THR A 109 -12.84 -16.81 -10.42
CA THR A 109 -14.01 -17.47 -11.02
C THR A 109 -14.63 -18.48 -10.05
N GLY A 110 -13.81 -19.26 -9.33
CA GLY A 110 -14.28 -20.20 -8.32
C GLY A 110 -15.04 -19.51 -7.17
N LEU A 111 -14.53 -18.37 -6.68
CA LEU A 111 -15.18 -17.58 -5.63
C LEU A 111 -16.53 -17.01 -6.08
N TYR A 112 -16.62 -16.57 -7.34
CA TYR A 112 -17.88 -16.09 -7.91
C TYR A 112 -18.96 -17.18 -7.93
N TYR A 113 -18.64 -18.38 -8.42
CA TYR A 113 -19.59 -19.50 -8.43
C TYR A 113 -19.86 -20.08 -7.04
N ALA A 114 -18.96 -19.90 -6.08
CA ALA A 114 -19.19 -20.24 -4.68
C ALA A 114 -20.15 -19.26 -3.96
N GLY A 115 -20.62 -18.22 -4.64
CA GLY A 115 -21.55 -17.24 -4.06
C GLY A 115 -20.90 -16.29 -3.06
N ILE A 116 -19.58 -16.11 -3.13
CA ILE A 116 -18.85 -15.23 -2.22
C ILE A 116 -19.02 -13.77 -2.67
N SER A 117 -19.57 -12.93 -1.79
CA SER A 117 -19.75 -11.50 -2.07
C SER A 117 -18.45 -10.70 -1.93
N MET A 118 -18.40 -9.50 -2.52
CA MET A 118 -17.25 -8.60 -2.38
C MET A 118 -17.01 -8.19 -0.92
N GLY A 119 -18.09 -7.96 -0.16
CA GLY A 119 -18.02 -7.66 1.27
C GLY A 119 -17.43 -8.81 2.09
N TYR A 120 -17.78 -10.06 1.73
CA TYR A 120 -17.19 -11.24 2.36
C TYR A 120 -15.68 -11.29 2.15
N LEU A 121 -15.21 -11.13 0.90
CA LEU A 121 -13.77 -11.15 0.59
C LEU A 121 -13.01 -10.05 1.31
N TYR A 122 -13.59 -8.85 1.37
CA TYR A 122 -12.97 -7.72 2.07
C TYR A 122 -12.76 -8.02 3.57
N LEU A 123 -13.76 -8.60 4.24
CA LEU A 123 -13.64 -8.96 5.66
C LEU A 123 -12.75 -10.18 5.88
N LEU A 124 -12.81 -11.17 4.99
CA LEU A 124 -12.00 -12.38 5.05
C LEU A 124 -10.50 -12.06 4.93
N MET A 125 -10.15 -11.09 4.10
CA MET A 125 -8.77 -10.61 3.94
C MET A 125 -8.15 -10.27 5.30
N GLY A 126 -8.86 -9.54 6.15
CA GLY A 126 -8.34 -9.18 7.47
C GLY A 126 -8.25 -10.37 8.43
N VAL A 127 -9.17 -11.34 8.37
CA VAL A 127 -9.07 -12.58 9.16
C VAL A 127 -7.79 -13.36 8.83
N ILE A 128 -7.43 -13.43 7.55
CA ILE A 128 -6.32 -14.28 7.09
C ILE A 128 -4.97 -13.54 7.12
N ILE A 129 -4.95 -12.24 6.86
CA ILE A 129 -3.69 -11.51 6.59
C ILE A 129 -3.25 -10.64 7.78
N SER A 130 -4.18 -10.14 8.61
CA SER A 130 -3.85 -9.09 9.59
C SER A 130 -2.84 -9.53 10.67
N SER A 131 -2.67 -10.83 10.93
CA SER A 131 -1.70 -11.33 11.89
C SER A 131 -0.24 -11.04 11.52
N ALA A 132 0.05 -10.78 10.24
CA ALA A 132 1.39 -10.44 9.76
C ALA A 132 1.75 -8.95 9.96
N VAL A 133 0.75 -8.08 10.13
CA VAL A 133 0.93 -6.62 10.15
C VAL A 133 1.78 -6.17 11.34
N LEU A 134 1.49 -6.67 12.54
CA LEU A 134 2.23 -6.30 13.75
C LEU A 134 3.67 -6.82 13.74
N PRO A 135 3.94 -8.11 13.45
CA PRO A 135 5.31 -8.60 13.29
C PRO A 135 6.11 -7.78 12.28
N ALA A 136 5.54 -7.48 11.10
CA ALA A 136 6.20 -6.69 10.06
C ALA A 136 6.42 -5.22 10.46
N SER A 137 5.50 -4.63 11.20
CA SER A 137 5.68 -3.25 11.70
C SER A 137 6.76 -3.19 12.78
N LEU A 138 6.78 -4.18 13.68
CA LEU A 138 7.76 -4.23 14.76
C LEU A 138 9.18 -4.54 14.27
N THR A 139 9.37 -5.23 13.13
CA THR A 139 10.73 -5.43 12.60
C THR A 139 11.40 -4.09 12.29
N LEU A 140 10.63 -3.09 11.85
CA LEU A 140 11.13 -1.74 11.56
C LEU A 140 11.17 -0.84 12.80
N MET A 141 10.25 -1.03 13.75
CA MET A 141 10.07 -0.14 14.90
C MET A 141 10.84 -0.59 16.16
N TRP A 142 11.08 -1.89 16.32
CA TRP A 142 11.61 -2.49 17.53
C TRP A 142 12.88 -3.31 17.25
N SER A 143 14.02 -2.79 17.69
CA SER A 143 15.34 -3.40 17.44
C SER A 143 15.59 -4.72 18.15
N LYS A 144 14.66 -5.17 19.02
CA LYS A 144 14.83 -6.34 19.89
C LYS A 144 14.01 -7.55 19.44
N GLN A 145 13.18 -7.40 18.41
CA GLN A 145 12.38 -8.51 17.89
C GLN A 145 13.30 -9.60 17.33
N ASN A 146 13.08 -10.84 17.77
CA ASN A 146 13.84 -11.98 17.26
C ASN A 146 13.20 -12.59 16.01
N TRP A 147 13.98 -13.37 15.27
CA TRP A 147 13.50 -14.03 14.05
C TRP A 147 12.31 -14.95 14.35
N ALA A 148 12.32 -15.64 15.49
CA ALA A 148 11.26 -16.57 15.89
C ALA A 148 9.90 -15.85 16.05
N ALA A 149 9.88 -14.69 16.71
CA ALA A 149 8.69 -13.87 16.85
C ALA A 149 8.23 -13.30 15.50
N ALA A 150 9.17 -12.89 14.63
CA ALA A 150 8.84 -12.41 13.30
C ALA A 150 8.21 -13.51 12.41
N THR A 151 8.72 -14.74 12.48
CA THR A 151 8.31 -15.85 11.61
C THR A 151 7.11 -16.63 12.15
N PHE A 152 7.06 -16.93 13.45
CA PHE A 152 6.01 -17.79 14.01
C PHE A 152 4.76 -17.03 14.46
N SER A 153 4.86 -15.73 14.73
CA SER A 153 3.68 -14.94 15.13
C SER A 153 2.58 -14.88 14.05
N PRO A 154 2.87 -14.66 12.76
CA PRO A 154 1.81 -14.61 11.74
C PRO A 154 1.05 -15.94 11.58
N PRO A 155 1.70 -17.12 11.45
CA PRO A 155 1.00 -18.40 11.37
C PRO A 155 0.20 -18.74 12.63
N LEU A 156 0.74 -18.48 13.83
CA LEU A 156 0.01 -18.72 15.08
C LEU A 156 -1.21 -17.80 15.21
N GLY A 157 -1.06 -16.53 14.81
CA GLY A 157 -2.16 -15.57 14.77
C GLY A 157 -3.24 -15.96 13.76
N LEU A 158 -2.84 -16.47 12.59
CA LEU A 158 -3.77 -16.99 11.59
C LEU A 158 -4.57 -18.19 12.11
N VAL A 159 -3.93 -19.14 12.79
CA VAL A 159 -4.65 -20.28 13.39
C VAL A 159 -5.67 -19.78 14.41
N CYS A 160 -5.27 -18.83 15.28
CA CYS A 160 -6.16 -18.25 16.28
C CYS A 160 -7.32 -17.48 15.64
N SER A 161 -7.10 -16.71 14.58
CA SER A 161 -8.14 -15.94 13.90
C SER A 161 -9.13 -16.85 13.17
N LEU A 162 -8.66 -17.91 12.50
CA LEU A 162 -9.52 -18.90 11.85
C LEU A 162 -10.38 -19.65 12.87
N VAL A 163 -9.80 -20.05 14.00
CA VAL A 163 -10.55 -20.69 15.09
C VAL A 163 -11.61 -19.72 15.64
N ALA A 164 -11.23 -18.48 15.95
CA ALA A 164 -12.16 -17.48 16.47
C ALA A 164 -13.32 -17.22 15.48
N TRP A 165 -13.01 -17.07 14.20
CA TRP A 165 -13.99 -16.85 13.13
C TRP A 165 -14.97 -18.02 13.00
N LEU A 166 -14.47 -19.24 12.79
CA LEU A 166 -15.30 -20.42 12.53
C LEU A 166 -16.06 -20.89 13.77
N VAL A 167 -15.44 -20.83 14.97
CA VAL A 167 -16.12 -21.19 16.22
C VAL A 167 -17.23 -20.20 16.53
N THR A 168 -17.01 -18.89 16.29
CA THR A 168 -18.04 -17.87 16.50
C THR A 168 -19.21 -18.07 15.54
N ALA A 169 -18.95 -18.35 14.26
CA ALA A 169 -19.98 -18.69 13.29
C ALA A 169 -20.79 -19.92 13.74
N LYS A 170 -20.10 -21.00 14.12
CA LYS A 170 -20.74 -22.24 14.58
C LYS A 170 -21.56 -22.05 15.86
N LYS A 171 -21.07 -21.26 16.83
CA LYS A 171 -21.79 -21.00 18.10
C LYS A 171 -23.01 -20.11 17.93
N GLN A 172 -22.94 -19.10 17.06
CA GLN A 172 -24.05 -18.17 16.87
C GLN A 172 -25.16 -18.74 15.97
N TYR A 173 -24.77 -19.49 14.93
CA TYR A 173 -25.71 -19.90 13.88
C TYR A 173 -25.91 -21.42 13.75
N GLY A 174 -25.12 -22.24 14.46
CA GLY A 174 -25.27 -23.70 14.48
C GLY A 174 -24.80 -24.42 13.21
N THR A 175 -24.62 -23.73 12.08
CA THR A 175 -24.14 -24.26 10.80
C THR A 175 -22.97 -23.42 10.26
N LEU A 176 -22.22 -23.97 9.29
CA LEU A 176 -21.14 -23.28 8.59
C LEU A 176 -21.50 -23.22 7.10
N THR A 177 -22.08 -22.09 6.70
CA THR A 177 -22.42 -21.71 5.32
C THR A 177 -21.83 -20.34 5.02
N VAL A 178 -21.77 -19.96 3.74
CA VAL A 178 -21.28 -18.64 3.29
C VAL A 178 -22.00 -17.49 4.01
N GLU A 179 -23.29 -17.63 4.26
CA GLU A 179 -24.09 -16.64 4.99
C GLU A 179 -23.64 -16.52 6.46
N THR A 180 -23.51 -17.65 7.16
CA THR A 180 -23.14 -17.67 8.58
C THR A 180 -21.68 -17.24 8.81
N THR A 181 -20.75 -17.64 7.94
CA THR A 181 -19.34 -17.25 8.06
C THR A 181 -19.11 -15.82 7.59
N GLY A 182 -19.94 -15.33 6.66
CA GLY A 182 -19.94 -13.97 6.15
C GLY A 182 -20.61 -12.94 7.04
N ALA A 183 -21.30 -13.39 8.09
CA ALA A 183 -21.95 -12.49 9.03
C ALA A 183 -20.94 -11.59 9.76
N ASN A 184 -21.38 -10.37 10.09
CA ASN A 184 -20.53 -9.34 10.69
C ASN A 184 -19.86 -9.77 12.00
N ASN A 185 -20.58 -10.50 12.87
CA ASN A 185 -20.07 -10.89 14.18
C ASN A 185 -18.94 -11.93 14.10
N PRO A 186 -19.08 -13.07 13.38
CA PRO A 186 -17.96 -13.99 13.14
C PRO A 186 -16.77 -13.32 12.48
N MET A 187 -17.00 -12.51 11.44
CA MET A 187 -15.93 -11.81 10.74
C MET A 187 -15.20 -10.83 11.67
N LEU A 188 -15.94 -10.07 12.49
CA LEU A 188 -15.38 -9.17 13.49
C LEU A 188 -14.51 -9.94 14.50
N ALA A 189 -15.01 -11.06 15.03
CA ALA A 189 -14.25 -11.89 15.97
C ALA A 189 -12.93 -12.37 15.36
N GLY A 190 -12.96 -12.88 14.13
CA GLY A 190 -11.76 -13.29 13.40
C GLY A 190 -10.77 -12.15 13.20
N ASN A 191 -11.25 -10.99 12.73
CA ASN A 191 -10.42 -9.80 12.47
C ASN A 191 -9.77 -9.25 13.75
N VAL A 192 -10.53 -9.15 14.84
CA VAL A 192 -10.00 -8.68 16.13
C VAL A 192 -8.94 -9.64 16.66
N VAL A 193 -9.16 -10.95 16.58
CA VAL A 193 -8.16 -11.94 17.00
C VAL A 193 -6.94 -11.93 16.09
N ALA A 194 -7.10 -11.76 14.78
CA ALA A 194 -5.99 -11.63 13.84
C ALA A 194 -5.08 -10.43 14.20
N LEU A 195 -5.68 -9.29 14.55
CA LEU A 195 -4.94 -8.07 14.88
C LEU A 195 -4.31 -8.13 16.28
N LEU A 196 -4.99 -8.70 17.27
CA LEU A 196 -4.53 -8.68 18.67
C LEU A 196 -3.66 -9.88 19.06
N SER A 197 -3.82 -11.04 18.43
CA SER A 197 -3.03 -12.23 18.79
C SER A 197 -1.51 -12.04 18.68
N PRO A 198 -0.95 -11.29 17.72
CA PRO A 198 0.49 -11.01 17.69
C PRO A 198 0.97 -10.17 18.87
N LEU A 199 0.12 -9.35 19.50
CA LEU A 199 0.48 -8.60 20.72
C LEU A 199 0.85 -9.54 21.88
N ILE A 200 0.35 -10.77 21.87
CA ILE A 200 0.66 -11.79 22.87
C ILE A 200 1.85 -12.64 22.39
N PHE A 201 1.80 -13.14 21.15
CA PHE A 201 2.83 -14.03 20.63
C PHE A 201 4.20 -13.36 20.52
N ILE A 202 4.27 -12.09 20.12
CA ILE A 202 5.55 -11.41 19.91
C ILE A 202 6.32 -11.25 21.23
N PRO A 203 5.76 -10.71 22.34
CA PRO A 203 6.45 -10.67 23.62
C PRO A 203 6.80 -12.06 24.15
N VAL A 204 5.89 -13.04 24.07
CA VAL A 204 6.13 -14.40 24.56
C VAL A 204 7.30 -15.06 23.82
N LEU A 205 7.28 -15.06 22.49
CA LEU A 205 8.36 -15.61 21.66
C LEU A 205 9.67 -14.83 21.82
N THR A 206 9.58 -13.51 22.03
CA THR A 206 10.76 -12.67 22.30
C THR A 206 11.40 -12.99 23.65
N LEU A 207 10.60 -13.29 24.68
CA LEU A 207 11.09 -13.70 26.00
C LEU A 207 11.68 -15.12 25.97
N VAL A 208 11.01 -16.07 25.31
CA VAL A 208 11.44 -17.47 25.23
C VAL A 208 12.74 -17.63 24.45
N PHE A 209 12.84 -17.03 23.26
CA PHE A 209 14.02 -17.16 22.38
C PHE A 209 15.05 -16.04 22.57
N LYS A 210 14.84 -15.18 23.57
CA LYS A 210 15.61 -13.97 23.90
C LYS A 210 15.57 -12.87 22.82
N PRO A 211 15.71 -11.59 23.22
CA PRO A 211 15.84 -10.48 22.28
C PRO A 211 17.06 -10.62 21.37
N GLN A 212 16.91 -10.31 20.09
CA GLN A 212 18.01 -10.25 19.13
C GLN A 212 18.12 -8.83 18.59
N ASN A 213 19.32 -8.23 18.72
CA ASN A 213 19.62 -6.93 18.14
C ASN A 213 20.08 -7.15 16.70
N TYR A 214 19.13 -7.21 15.77
CA TYR A 214 19.46 -7.39 14.36
C TYR A 214 20.18 -6.14 13.82
N ASP A 215 21.40 -6.34 13.31
CA ASP A 215 22.16 -5.30 12.64
C ASP A 215 21.83 -5.31 11.14
N TRP A 216 21.39 -4.16 10.62
CA TRP A 216 20.92 -4.01 9.25
C TRP A 216 22.06 -4.04 8.21
N LEU A 217 23.30 -4.36 8.62
CA LEU A 217 24.48 -4.45 7.76
C LEU A 217 24.32 -5.46 6.63
N SER A 218 23.73 -6.62 6.88
CA SER A 218 23.48 -7.64 5.85
C SER A 218 22.53 -7.12 4.76
N MET A 219 21.51 -6.34 5.13
CA MET A 219 20.55 -5.76 4.19
C MET A 219 21.20 -4.72 3.27
N LYS A 220 22.26 -4.03 3.73
CA LYS A 220 23.06 -3.16 2.87
C LYS A 220 23.84 -3.93 1.79
N ALA A 221 24.15 -5.21 2.01
CA ALA A 221 24.90 -6.03 1.07
C ALA A 221 24.03 -6.59 -0.07
N ILE A 222 22.72 -6.78 0.17
CA ILE A 222 21.79 -7.38 -0.80
C ILE A 222 21.62 -6.51 -2.05
N ARG A 223 21.65 -5.17 -1.92
CA ARG A 223 21.44 -4.23 -3.04
C ARG A 223 22.53 -4.25 -4.13
N LYS A 224 23.70 -4.86 -3.89
CA LYS A 224 24.85 -4.78 -4.82
C LYS A 224 24.86 -5.84 -5.92
N ALA A 225 24.14 -6.95 -5.77
CA ALA A 225 24.16 -8.04 -6.75
C ALA A 225 23.11 -7.86 -7.86
N ASP A 226 21.90 -7.44 -7.51
CA ASP A 226 20.76 -7.39 -8.44
C ASP A 226 20.90 -6.33 -9.54
N ASP A 227 21.32 -5.11 -9.19
CA ASP A 227 21.41 -4.02 -10.16
C ASP A 227 22.52 -4.24 -11.18
N HIS A 228 23.54 -5.05 -10.88
CA HIS A 228 24.69 -5.27 -11.78
C HIS A 228 24.31 -6.15 -12.97
N ASP A 229 23.60 -7.27 -12.72
CA ASP A 229 23.18 -8.21 -13.75
C ASP A 229 21.96 -7.72 -14.53
N LEU A 230 21.03 -7.01 -13.87
CA LEU A 230 19.89 -6.37 -14.53
C LEU A 230 20.32 -5.18 -15.39
N ALA A 231 21.20 -4.28 -14.91
CA ALA A 231 21.72 -3.17 -15.70
C ALA A 231 22.61 -3.64 -16.86
N ALA A 232 23.42 -4.68 -16.66
CA ALA A 232 24.21 -5.29 -17.73
C ALA A 232 23.32 -5.95 -18.81
N SER A 233 22.21 -6.59 -18.42
CA SER A 233 21.25 -7.16 -19.36
C SER A 233 20.41 -6.11 -20.13
N ALA A 234 20.25 -4.91 -19.54
CA ALA A 234 19.50 -3.79 -20.11
C ALA A 234 20.39 -2.76 -20.85
N HIS A 235 21.70 -3.01 -21.02
CA HIS A 235 22.68 -2.06 -21.57
C HIS A 235 22.67 -0.68 -20.88
N VAL A 236 22.38 -0.65 -19.58
CA VAL A 236 22.45 0.57 -18.76
C VAL A 236 23.87 0.66 -18.18
N ASP A 237 24.52 1.81 -18.39
CA ASP A 237 25.85 2.09 -17.83
C ASP A 237 25.81 1.93 -16.31
N LEU A 238 26.70 1.08 -15.79
CA LEU A 238 26.81 0.74 -14.37
C LEU A 238 27.12 1.96 -13.47
N GLU A 239 27.65 3.04 -14.05
CA GLU A 239 27.86 4.33 -13.37
C GLU A 239 26.57 5.13 -13.10
N LEU A 240 25.43 4.75 -13.71
CA LEU A 240 24.13 5.42 -13.53
C LEU A 240 23.27 4.81 -12.41
N VAL A 241 23.75 3.76 -11.74
CA VAL A 241 23.05 3.13 -10.61
C VAL A 241 23.17 4.01 -9.36
N PRO A 242 22.05 4.47 -8.75
CA PRO A 242 22.08 5.28 -7.53
C PRO A 242 22.80 4.53 -6.38
N GLY A 243 23.96 5.04 -5.95
CA GLY A 243 24.77 4.44 -4.89
C GLY A 243 26.04 3.70 -5.33
N ALA A 244 26.42 3.79 -6.62
CA ALA A 244 27.72 3.34 -7.12
C ALA A 244 28.87 4.33 -6.85
N THR A 245 28.57 5.53 -6.33
CA THR A 245 29.59 6.40 -5.74
C THR A 245 29.94 5.86 -4.36
N ASN A 246 31.22 5.61 -4.10
CA ASN A 246 31.75 5.46 -2.75
C ASN A 246 31.39 6.71 -1.96
N ALA A 247 30.25 6.70 -1.27
CA ALA A 247 29.85 7.79 -0.40
C ALA A 247 30.95 7.93 0.65
N SER A 248 31.43 9.15 0.85
CA SER A 248 32.42 9.41 1.89
C SER A 248 31.82 9.01 3.26
N ALA A 249 32.66 8.58 4.19
CA ALA A 249 32.18 8.18 5.53
C ALA A 249 31.37 9.29 6.24
N GLU A 250 31.61 10.55 5.88
CA GLU A 250 30.85 11.71 6.35
C GLU A 250 29.46 11.81 5.71
N GLU A 251 29.33 11.55 4.40
CA GLU A 251 28.02 11.50 3.72
C GLU A 251 27.17 10.34 4.23
N GLU A 252 27.76 9.17 4.46
CA GLU A 252 27.05 8.02 5.06
C GLU A 252 26.58 8.33 6.49
N ALA A 253 27.41 9.00 7.30
CA ALA A 253 27.05 9.40 8.66
C ALA A 253 25.92 10.44 8.68
N ALA A 254 25.98 11.42 7.77
CA ALA A 254 24.93 12.42 7.60
C ALA A 254 23.61 11.80 7.12
N GLU A 255 23.67 10.86 6.18
CA GLU A 255 22.51 10.10 5.71
C GLU A 255 21.91 9.27 6.85
N GLN A 256 22.73 8.55 7.62
CA GLN A 256 22.26 7.80 8.79
C GLN A 256 21.62 8.69 9.85
N ALA A 257 22.14 9.90 10.09
CA ALA A 257 21.55 10.85 11.04
C ALA A 257 20.16 11.32 10.56
N LYS A 258 20.02 11.62 9.26
CA LYS A 258 18.74 11.97 8.63
C LYS A 258 17.74 10.82 8.74
N LEU A 259 18.15 9.60 8.40
CA LEU A 259 17.32 8.39 8.48
C LEU A 259 16.87 8.10 9.92
N LYS A 260 17.74 8.24 10.92
CA LYS A 260 17.39 8.05 12.34
C LYS A 260 16.38 9.11 12.81
N ARG A 261 16.54 10.37 12.40
CA ARG A 261 15.58 11.44 12.71
C ARG A 261 14.22 11.17 12.06
N ALA A 262 14.21 10.85 10.77
CA ALA A 262 13.00 10.51 10.03
C ALA A 262 12.30 9.28 10.64
N SER A 263 13.05 8.22 10.97
CA SER A 263 12.53 7.03 11.62
C SER A 263 11.87 7.33 12.97
N ARG A 264 12.46 8.22 13.79
CA ARG A 264 11.87 8.61 15.08
C ARG A 264 10.55 9.36 14.91
N ILE A 265 10.50 10.29 13.95
CA ILE A 265 9.28 11.04 13.62
C ILE A 265 8.22 10.08 13.08
N ALA A 266 8.57 9.21 12.14
CA ALA A 266 7.69 8.23 11.56
C ALA A 266 7.13 7.28 12.63
N ARG A 267 7.97 6.76 13.53
CA ARG A 267 7.52 5.90 14.65
C ARG A 267 6.51 6.61 15.56
N GLY A 268 6.79 7.85 15.93
CA GLY A 268 5.90 8.65 16.78
C GLY A 268 4.56 8.95 16.08
N LEU A 269 4.61 9.37 14.82
CA LEU A 269 3.43 9.67 14.03
C LEU A 269 2.58 8.43 13.77
N THR A 270 3.20 7.30 13.40
CA THR A 270 2.49 6.03 13.19
C THR A 270 1.82 5.57 14.47
N ALA A 271 2.52 5.55 15.61
CA ALA A 271 1.92 5.17 16.88
C ALA A 271 0.73 6.07 17.25
N PHE A 272 0.88 7.39 17.08
CA PHE A 272 -0.20 8.34 17.33
C PHE A 272 -1.40 8.12 16.40
N MET A 273 -1.18 7.96 15.09
CA MET A 273 -2.25 7.72 14.13
C MET A 273 -2.96 6.39 14.37
N THR A 274 -2.21 5.32 14.67
CA THR A 274 -2.78 4.00 15.00
C THR A 274 -3.68 4.10 16.24
N ILE A 275 -3.20 4.70 17.33
CA ILE A 275 -4.01 4.86 18.55
C ILE A 275 -5.22 5.76 18.29
N SER A 276 -5.02 6.88 17.57
CA SER A 276 -6.08 7.83 17.30
C SER A 276 -7.19 7.24 16.43
N PHE A 277 -6.83 6.64 15.28
CA PHE A 277 -7.80 6.15 14.31
C PHE A 277 -8.35 4.75 14.60
N LEU A 278 -7.65 3.90 15.34
CA LEU A 278 -8.16 2.56 15.67
C LEU A 278 -8.83 2.49 17.04
N VAL A 279 -8.36 3.28 18.01
CA VAL A 279 -8.83 3.21 19.40
C VAL A 279 -9.63 4.45 19.79
N LEU A 280 -8.99 5.63 19.83
CA LEU A 280 -9.60 6.83 20.41
C LEU A 280 -10.81 7.33 19.61
N TRP A 281 -10.82 7.16 18.30
CA TRP A 281 -11.93 7.59 17.47
C TRP A 281 -13.07 6.53 17.44
N PRO A 282 -12.84 5.27 17.00
CA PRO A 282 -13.95 4.36 16.75
C PRO A 282 -14.54 3.76 18.03
N MET A 283 -13.71 3.48 19.05
CA MET A 283 -14.18 2.77 20.25
C MET A 283 -15.17 3.60 21.08
N PRO A 284 -14.94 4.90 21.36
CA PRO A 284 -15.94 5.70 22.06
C PRO A 284 -17.22 5.88 21.25
N MET A 285 -17.10 6.06 19.92
CA MET A 285 -18.28 6.22 19.05
C MET A 285 -19.13 4.95 18.99
N TYR A 286 -18.49 3.79 18.87
CA TYR A 286 -19.16 2.49 18.92
C TYR A 286 -19.74 2.22 20.32
N GLY A 287 -18.94 2.40 21.37
CA GLY A 287 -19.32 2.09 22.75
C GLY A 287 -20.45 2.98 23.30
N THR A 288 -20.57 4.21 22.83
CA THR A 288 -21.69 5.11 23.17
C THR A 288 -22.92 4.91 22.28
N GLY A 289 -22.83 4.10 21.22
CA GLY A 289 -23.89 3.94 20.22
C GLY A 289 -24.23 5.26 19.52
N TYR A 290 -23.25 6.16 19.36
CA TYR A 290 -23.50 7.53 18.92
C TYR A 290 -24.02 7.58 17.48
N VAL A 291 -25.25 8.09 17.32
CA VAL A 291 -25.85 8.38 16.01
C VAL A 291 -25.45 9.80 15.61
N PHE A 292 -24.95 9.96 14.38
CA PHE A 292 -24.41 11.23 13.93
C PHE A 292 -25.53 12.27 13.84
N SER A 293 -25.38 13.39 14.56
CA SER A 293 -26.25 14.54 14.35
C SER A 293 -26.05 15.13 12.95
N LYS A 294 -27.08 15.77 12.39
CA LYS A 294 -27.01 16.44 11.08
C LYS A 294 -25.77 17.36 10.95
N PRO A 295 -25.49 18.31 11.88
CA PRO A 295 -24.33 19.19 11.73
C PRO A 295 -22.99 18.42 11.82
N PHE A 296 -22.91 17.39 12.67
CA PHE A 296 -21.71 16.55 12.77
C PHE A 296 -21.47 15.76 11.47
N PHE A 297 -22.51 15.15 10.92
CA PHE A 297 -22.44 14.44 9.64
C PHE A 297 -22.08 15.36 8.48
N THR A 298 -22.64 16.58 8.44
CA THR A 298 -22.26 17.59 7.43
C THR A 298 -20.77 17.93 7.55
N GLY A 299 -20.27 18.19 8.76
CA GLY A 299 -18.84 18.44 8.99
C GLY A 299 -17.97 17.26 8.55
N TRP A 300 -18.38 16.03 8.87
CA TRP A 300 -17.70 14.81 8.45
C TRP A 300 -17.57 14.69 6.93
N VAL A 301 -18.67 14.90 6.21
CA VAL A 301 -18.69 14.84 4.74
C VAL A 301 -17.82 15.94 4.13
N VAL A 302 -17.88 17.17 4.66
CA VAL A 302 -17.07 18.29 4.18
C VAL A 302 -15.57 18.01 4.36
N VAL A 303 -15.16 17.54 5.54
CA VAL A 303 -13.77 17.14 5.79
C VAL A 303 -13.34 16.01 4.85
N GLY A 304 -14.20 15.00 4.65
CA GLY A 304 -13.95 13.92 3.70
C GLY A 304 -13.75 14.42 2.27
N ILE A 305 -14.58 15.35 1.80
CA ILE A 305 -14.45 15.94 0.46
C ILE A 305 -13.15 16.75 0.34
N LEU A 306 -12.83 17.58 1.34
CA LEU A 306 -11.59 18.36 1.36
C LEU A 306 -10.36 17.44 1.32
N TRP A 307 -10.39 16.36 2.12
CA TRP A 307 -9.34 15.35 2.11
C TRP A 307 -9.16 14.70 0.74
N LEU A 308 -10.25 14.37 0.05
CA LEU A 308 -10.22 13.78 -1.29
C LEU A 308 -9.56 14.73 -2.31
N PHE A 309 -9.91 16.02 -2.30
CA PHE A 309 -9.29 17.00 -3.18
C PHE A 309 -7.80 17.20 -2.87
N CYS A 310 -7.44 17.33 -1.59
CA CYS A 310 -6.05 17.44 -1.17
C CYS A 310 -5.24 16.21 -1.60
N SER A 311 -5.78 15.00 -1.39
CA SER A 311 -5.12 13.75 -1.77
C SER A 311 -4.98 13.63 -3.29
N SER A 312 -6.00 14.00 -4.05
CA SER A 312 -5.94 14.01 -5.52
C SER A 312 -4.90 15.00 -6.04
N ALA A 313 -4.75 16.16 -5.40
CA ALA A 313 -3.71 17.13 -5.76
C ALA A 313 -2.31 16.61 -5.40
N CYS A 314 -2.12 16.07 -4.20
CA CYS A 314 -0.83 15.56 -3.71
C CYS A 314 -0.36 14.29 -4.43
N VAL A 315 -1.26 13.38 -4.78
CA VAL A 315 -0.89 12.10 -5.42
C VAL A 315 -1.01 12.17 -6.94
N GLY A 316 -1.99 12.90 -7.47
CA GLY A 316 -2.20 13.00 -8.91
C GLY A 316 -1.41 14.14 -9.56
N ILE A 317 -1.55 15.36 -9.05
CA ILE A 317 -1.01 16.56 -9.73
C ILE A 317 0.45 16.81 -9.35
N TYR A 318 0.80 16.66 -8.08
CA TYR A 318 2.12 17.01 -7.57
C TYR A 318 3.25 16.21 -8.25
N PRO A 319 3.18 14.88 -8.43
CA PRO A 319 4.22 14.13 -9.14
C PRO A 319 4.37 14.55 -10.61
N LEU A 320 3.26 14.92 -11.27
CA LEU A 320 3.28 15.44 -12.64
C LEU A 320 3.97 16.81 -12.71
N TRP A 321 3.74 17.66 -11.71
CA TRP A 321 4.37 18.97 -11.64
C TRP A 321 5.87 18.89 -11.35
N GLU A 322 6.28 18.03 -10.42
CA GLU A 322 7.69 17.79 -10.09
C GLU A 322 8.43 17.15 -11.27
N GLY A 323 7.81 16.17 -11.93
CA GLY A 323 8.36 15.45 -13.08
C GLY A 323 8.37 16.23 -14.40
N ARG A 324 7.84 17.45 -14.47
CA ARG A 324 7.63 18.20 -15.73
C ARG A 324 8.90 18.42 -16.55
N SER A 325 10.03 18.63 -15.89
CA SER A 325 11.32 18.84 -16.56
C SER A 325 11.81 17.55 -17.21
N THR A 326 11.67 16.42 -16.52
CA THR A 326 11.98 15.07 -17.02
C THR A 326 11.04 14.69 -18.15
N MET A 327 9.72 14.89 -18.00
CA MET A 327 8.74 14.63 -19.07
C MET A 327 9.05 15.42 -20.33
N ARG A 328 9.40 16.72 -20.20
CA ARG A 328 9.81 17.54 -21.34
C ARG A 328 11.07 17.00 -22.01
N ARG A 329 12.09 16.59 -21.23
CA ARG A 329 13.33 16.02 -21.78
C ARG A 329 13.06 14.73 -22.56
N THR A 330 12.26 13.82 -22.00
CA THR A 330 11.86 12.57 -22.66
C THR A 330 11.07 12.83 -23.93
N ALA A 331 10.09 13.76 -23.90
CA ALA A 331 9.31 14.12 -25.07
C ALA A 331 10.18 14.72 -26.20
N VAL A 332 11.14 15.58 -25.85
CA VAL A 332 12.11 16.13 -26.82
C VAL A 332 13.03 15.05 -27.39
N ALA A 333 13.47 14.09 -26.56
CA ALA A 333 14.28 12.97 -27.01
C ALA A 333 13.51 12.08 -28.01
N ILE A 334 12.28 11.67 -27.68
CA ILE A 334 11.40 10.91 -28.57
C ILE A 334 11.17 11.66 -29.89
N TRP A 335 10.93 12.97 -29.82
CA TRP A 335 10.70 13.80 -31.00
C TRP A 335 11.95 13.90 -31.90
N ARG A 336 13.14 13.94 -31.32
CA ARG A 336 14.41 13.95 -32.07
C ARG A 336 14.70 12.60 -32.71
N ASP A 337 14.44 11.51 -32.00
CA ASP A 337 14.57 10.15 -32.54
C ASP A 337 13.62 9.92 -33.73
N LEU A 338 12.37 10.39 -33.63
CA LEU A 338 11.40 10.32 -34.72
C LEU A 338 11.81 11.14 -35.96
N ARG A 339 12.59 12.21 -35.79
CA ARG A 339 13.11 13.05 -36.89
C ARG A 339 14.41 12.52 -37.50
N GLY A 340 14.96 11.42 -36.99
CA GLY A 340 16.21 10.83 -37.49
C GLY A 340 17.45 11.67 -37.22
N ASP A 341 17.37 12.67 -36.34
CA ASP A 341 18.47 13.57 -36.02
C ASP A 341 19.39 12.91 -35.00
N LYS A 342 20.36 12.12 -35.49
CA LYS A 342 21.37 11.42 -34.68
C LYS A 342 22.52 12.33 -34.23
N SER A 343 22.44 13.63 -34.45
CA SER A 343 23.48 14.58 -34.07
C SER A 343 23.41 14.87 -32.56
N GLY A 344 24.22 14.13 -31.80
CA GLY A 344 24.36 14.31 -30.35
C GLY A 344 23.39 13.45 -29.54
N VAL A 345 23.54 12.13 -29.61
CA VAL A 345 23.04 11.22 -28.57
C VAL A 345 23.82 11.53 -27.30
N ALA A 346 23.39 12.56 -26.56
CA ALA A 346 23.65 12.61 -25.14
C ALA A 346 22.94 11.36 -24.59
N ARG A 347 23.74 10.34 -24.22
CA ARG A 347 23.30 9.16 -23.47
C ARG A 347 22.19 9.58 -22.53
N ALA A 348 21.04 8.94 -22.62
CA ALA A 348 19.91 9.22 -21.75
C ALA A 348 20.37 9.11 -20.28
N VAL A 349 20.70 10.24 -19.65
CA VAL A 349 20.96 10.31 -18.22
C VAL A 349 19.62 10.13 -17.55
N HIS A 350 19.28 8.88 -17.25
CA HIS A 350 18.20 8.55 -16.34
C HIS A 350 18.43 9.28 -15.01
N GLY A 351 17.32 9.74 -14.44
CA GLY A 351 17.27 10.83 -13.47
C GLY A 351 18.34 10.77 -12.38
N LYS A 352 19.17 11.81 -12.32
CA LYS A 352 19.70 12.23 -11.02
C LYS A 352 18.47 12.56 -10.16
N PRO A 353 18.28 11.95 -8.96
CA PRO A 353 17.35 12.52 -8.00
C PRO A 353 17.73 13.99 -7.82
N ALA A 354 16.74 14.86 -7.61
CA ALA A 354 16.97 16.24 -7.27
C ALA A 354 17.76 16.29 -5.95
N VAL A 355 19.09 16.22 -6.04
CA VAL A 355 19.97 16.72 -4.99
C VAL A 355 19.66 18.20 -4.96
N VAL A 356 19.01 18.64 -3.89
CA VAL A 356 18.96 20.05 -3.52
C VAL A 356 20.42 20.49 -3.44
N VAL A 357 20.91 21.08 -4.52
CA VAL A 357 22.19 21.78 -4.53
C VAL A 357 21.94 23.02 -3.69
N GLU A 358 22.42 23.00 -2.45
CA GLU A 358 22.60 24.22 -1.67
C GLU A 358 23.38 25.21 -2.53
N GLY A 359 22.70 26.28 -2.97
CA GLY A 359 23.33 27.31 -3.79
C GLY A 359 22.38 28.22 -4.57
N VAL A 360 21.14 27.81 -4.86
CA VAL A 360 20.17 28.70 -5.53
C VAL A 360 19.08 29.12 -4.54
N ARG A 361 19.24 30.33 -4.00
CA ARG A 361 18.26 31.01 -3.14
C ARG A 361 16.94 31.18 -3.91
N GLY A 362 15.96 30.33 -3.60
CA GLY A 362 14.57 30.48 -4.02
C GLY A 362 13.79 31.26 -2.96
N SER A 363 13.05 32.28 -3.40
CA SER A 363 12.20 33.14 -2.58
C SER A 363 11.14 32.34 -1.82
N GLY A 364 11.41 32.05 -0.53
CA GLY A 364 10.47 31.34 0.35
C GLY A 364 10.98 31.16 1.78
N ASP A 365 12.30 31.20 1.99
CA ASP A 365 12.88 31.08 3.34
C ASP A 365 13.01 32.44 4.03
N VAL A 366 11.93 32.89 4.66
CA VAL A 366 12.02 33.86 5.75
C VAL A 366 11.27 33.32 6.96
N THR A 367 12.01 32.78 7.92
CA THR A 367 11.57 32.69 9.32
C THR A 367 12.21 33.85 10.08
N PRO A 368 11.48 34.57 10.96
CA PRO A 368 11.99 35.80 11.56
C PRO A 368 12.98 35.50 12.68
N THR A 369 14.14 36.15 12.66
CA THR A 369 15.10 36.11 13.77
C THR A 369 14.69 37.11 14.85
N SER A 370 14.42 36.59 16.04
CA SER A 370 14.25 37.37 17.27
C SER A 370 15.63 37.76 17.82
N GLY A 371 15.85 39.06 18.03
CA GLY A 371 16.55 39.64 19.19
C GLY A 371 18.02 39.30 19.46
N GLY A 372 18.93 40.20 19.06
CA GLY A 372 19.85 40.93 19.95
C GLY A 372 21.02 40.21 20.65
N GLU A 373 22.25 40.65 20.34
CA GLU A 373 23.35 41.05 21.26
C GLU A 373 24.59 41.46 20.42
N LYS A 374 24.93 42.75 20.34
CA LYS A 374 25.92 43.52 21.13
C LYS A 374 27.42 43.16 20.92
N GLY A 375 28.17 44.16 20.42
CA GLY A 375 29.61 44.38 20.64
C GLY A 375 30.55 43.60 19.70
N GLN A 376 31.68 44.10 19.21
CA GLN A 376 32.55 45.23 19.54
C GLN A 376 33.45 45.56 18.32
N LYS A 377 33.78 46.86 18.17
CA LYS A 377 35.08 47.51 17.83
C LYS A 377 36.08 46.72 16.95
N GLN A 378 36.71 47.28 15.92
CA GLN A 378 37.18 48.65 15.65
C GLN A 378 36.91 49.06 14.20
#